data_AF-A0AAV1BRJ1-F1
#
_entry.id   AF-A0AAV1BRJ1-F1
#
_cell.length_a   1.000
_cell.length_b   1.000
_cell.length_c   1.000
_cell.angle_alpha   90.00
_cell.angle_beta   90.00
_cell.angle_gamma   90.00
#
_symmetry.space_group_name_H-M   'P 1'
#
loop_
_entity.id
_entity.type
_entity.pdbx_description
1 polymer ?
#
loop_
_entity_poly.entity_id
_entity_poly.type
_entity_poly.pdbx_seq_one_letter_code
_entity_poly.pdbx_strand_id
1 'polypeptide(L)'
;MPLFDPEADFPSYERLPRTLKMDFIELPGRNGPSVVQQLNGVFIGDRLTDNSNQPDDYRFHDVFHLAYMAYLGWSPVLRGLLKLKRKSDPAIDENEDGARAMIIEEGIATWIFNHAKRRKFYKGIKEGELEYGLLKQIHSMVEGYEVHKCPLWQWELAILKGFEVFRELRSSRSGSVVVDMISHQISFQPIADKNTA
;
A
#
# COMPACT_ATOMS: atom_id res chain seq x y z
N MET A 1 -1.00 13.78 -10.51
CA MET A 1 0.13 12.84 -10.57
C MET A 1 -0.22 11.73 -11.58
N PRO A 2 0.72 10.90 -12.08
CA PRO A 2 0.38 9.85 -13.04
C PRO A 2 -0.55 8.79 -12.41
N LEU A 3 -1.44 8.21 -13.22
CA LEU A 3 -2.30 7.08 -12.84
C LEU A 3 -1.89 5.77 -13.52
N PHE A 4 -1.01 5.84 -14.54
CA PHE A 4 -0.47 4.71 -15.29
C PHE A 4 -1.47 3.77 -15.98
N ASP A 5 -2.76 4.10 -15.96
CA ASP A 5 -3.82 3.34 -16.64
C ASP A 5 -4.95 4.26 -17.18
N PRO A 6 -4.61 5.22 -18.07
CA PRO A 6 -5.60 6.15 -18.59
C PRO A 6 -6.73 5.42 -19.34
N GLU A 7 -7.92 6.01 -19.30
CA GLU A 7 -9.13 5.46 -19.94
C GLU A 7 -8.99 5.22 -21.45
N ALA A 8 -8.18 6.04 -22.12
CA ALA A 8 -7.94 5.93 -23.55
C ALA A 8 -7.19 4.64 -23.92
N ASP A 9 -6.40 4.08 -22.99
CA ASP A 9 -5.46 3.00 -23.29
C ASP A 9 -5.88 1.67 -22.66
N PHE A 10 -6.60 1.71 -21.53
CA PHE A 10 -6.95 0.49 -20.77
C PHE A 10 -8.45 0.39 -20.46
N PRO A 11 -9.04 -0.82 -20.58
CA PRO A 11 -10.43 -1.06 -20.26
C PRO A 11 -10.68 -0.95 -18.75
N SER A 12 -11.94 -0.73 -18.35
CA SER A 12 -12.31 -0.51 -16.95
C SER A 12 -11.88 -1.62 -15.99
N TYR A 13 -11.81 -2.87 -16.45
CA TYR A 13 -11.43 -4.04 -15.65
C TYR A 13 -9.90 -4.24 -15.53
N GLU A 14 -9.08 -3.34 -16.10
CA GLU A 14 -7.61 -3.32 -15.95
C GLU A 14 -7.11 -2.02 -15.29
N ARG A 15 -8.04 -1.16 -14.88
CA ARG A 15 -7.73 0.11 -14.21
C ARG A 15 -7.88 -0.05 -12.70
N LEU A 16 -6.95 0.54 -11.95
CA LEU A 16 -7.09 0.69 -10.51
C LEU A 16 -8.31 1.58 -10.19
N PRO A 17 -9.13 1.23 -9.19
CA PRO A 17 -10.30 2.03 -8.82
C PRO A 17 -9.87 3.43 -8.37
N ARG A 18 -10.49 4.49 -8.92
CA ARG A 18 -10.15 5.87 -8.55
C ARG A 18 -10.48 6.19 -7.09
N THR A 19 -11.41 5.46 -6.52
CA THR A 19 -11.72 5.46 -5.09
C THR A 19 -11.85 4.03 -4.60
N LEU A 20 -11.28 3.73 -3.44
CA LEU A 20 -11.27 2.40 -2.85
C LEU A 20 -11.45 2.51 -1.33
N LYS A 21 -12.26 1.63 -0.72
CA LYS A 21 -12.36 1.48 0.73
C LYS A 21 -11.99 0.05 1.11
N MET A 22 -10.89 -0.13 1.81
CA MET A 22 -10.42 -1.43 2.28
C MET A 22 -10.57 -1.52 3.79
N ASP A 23 -11.32 -2.49 4.29
CA ASP A 23 -11.45 -2.76 5.72
C ASP A 23 -10.31 -3.67 6.17
N PHE A 24 -9.58 -3.27 7.21
CA PHE A 24 -8.58 -4.06 7.93
C PHE A 24 -9.20 -4.54 9.23
N ILE A 25 -9.25 -5.86 9.44
CA ILE A 25 -9.88 -6.48 10.60
C ILE A 25 -8.86 -7.40 11.27
N GLU A 26 -8.41 -7.05 12.47
CA GLU A 26 -7.57 -7.94 13.28
C GLU A 26 -8.45 -9.01 13.94
N LEU A 27 -8.04 -10.26 13.75
CA LEU A 27 -8.70 -11.43 14.28
C LEU A 27 -7.73 -12.14 15.24
N PRO A 28 -8.23 -12.58 16.42
CA PRO A 28 -7.44 -13.43 17.30
C PRO A 28 -7.14 -14.76 16.61
N GLY A 29 -6.01 -15.37 16.95
CA GLY A 29 -5.58 -16.63 16.36
C GLY A 29 -4.73 -17.45 17.32
N ARG A 30 -4.69 -18.77 17.11
CA ARG A 30 -3.93 -19.71 17.94
C ARG A 30 -2.42 -19.41 17.96
N ASN A 31 -1.91 -18.87 16.84
CA ASN A 31 -0.51 -18.54 16.64
C ASN A 31 -0.25 -17.01 16.73
N GLY A 32 -1.15 -16.27 17.39
CA GLY A 32 -1.13 -14.82 17.48
C GLY A 32 -2.18 -14.13 16.61
N PRO A 33 -2.29 -12.79 16.71
CA PRO A 33 -3.25 -12.01 15.94
C PRO A 33 -2.87 -11.97 14.46
N SER A 34 -3.89 -11.84 13.63
CA SER A 34 -3.75 -11.74 12.19
C SER A 34 -4.72 -10.73 11.63
N VAL A 35 -4.41 -10.14 10.48
CA VAL A 35 -5.30 -9.18 9.81
C VAL A 35 -5.88 -9.84 8.57
N VAL A 36 -7.18 -9.65 8.35
CA VAL A 36 -7.82 -9.91 7.07
C VAL A 36 -8.27 -8.59 6.46
N GLN A 37 -8.25 -8.54 5.13
CA GLN A 37 -8.67 -7.38 4.37
C GLN A 37 -10.00 -7.67 3.67
N GLN A 38 -10.90 -6.69 3.65
CA GLN A 38 -12.20 -6.81 3.04
C GLN A 38 -12.50 -5.60 2.14
N LEU A 39 -12.90 -5.87 0.91
CA LEU A 39 -13.34 -4.89 -0.06
C LEU A 39 -14.80 -5.17 -0.42
N ASN A 40 -15.70 -4.20 -0.19
CA ASN A 40 -17.14 -4.33 -0.46
C ASN A 40 -17.77 -5.62 0.13
N GLY A 41 -17.36 -6.01 1.35
CA GLY A 41 -17.88 -7.22 2.00
C GLY A 41 -17.18 -8.52 1.60
N VAL A 42 -16.27 -8.49 0.61
CA VAL A 42 -15.53 -9.67 0.15
C VAL A 42 -14.12 -9.68 0.74
N PHE A 43 -13.69 -10.79 1.34
CA PHE A 43 -12.31 -10.93 1.80
C PHE A 43 -11.36 -11.02 0.61
N ILE A 44 -10.27 -10.26 0.67
CA ILE A 44 -9.28 -10.16 -0.40
C ILE A 44 -7.93 -10.60 0.14
N GLY A 45 -7.21 -11.40 -0.64
CA GLY A 45 -5.87 -11.89 -0.30
C GLY A 45 -5.85 -12.91 0.83
N ASP A 46 -4.64 -13.19 1.30
CA ASP A 46 -4.40 -14.07 2.42
C ASP A 46 -4.45 -13.31 3.76
N ARG A 47 -4.60 -14.10 4.83
CA ARG A 47 -4.51 -13.60 6.20
C ARG A 47 -3.08 -13.16 6.50
N LEU A 48 -2.91 -11.92 6.94
CA LEU A 48 -1.61 -11.32 7.22
C LEU A 48 -1.22 -11.53 8.67
N THR A 49 0.04 -11.90 8.89
CA THR A 49 0.65 -11.95 10.23
C THR A 49 1.90 -11.08 10.24
N ASP A 50 2.53 -10.92 11.39
CA ASP A 50 3.77 -10.14 11.48
C ASP A 50 4.94 -10.82 10.74
N ASN A 51 4.83 -12.13 10.41
CA ASN A 51 5.86 -12.91 9.73
C ASN A 51 7.28 -12.72 10.32
N SER A 52 7.35 -12.54 11.64
CA SER A 52 8.58 -12.19 12.35
C SER A 52 8.69 -12.96 13.68
N ASN A 53 9.91 -13.06 14.21
CA ASN A 53 10.16 -13.73 15.49
C ASN A 53 9.60 -12.95 16.70
N GLN A 54 9.27 -11.67 16.54
CA GLN A 54 8.81 -10.79 17.60
C GLN A 54 7.68 -9.90 17.08
N PRO A 55 6.52 -9.82 17.75
CA PRO A 55 5.40 -9.03 17.28
C PRO A 55 5.80 -7.57 17.02
N ASP A 56 5.49 -7.07 15.82
CA ASP A 56 5.80 -5.70 15.43
C ASP A 56 4.73 -5.01 14.59
N ASP A 57 3.56 -5.63 14.49
CA ASP A 57 2.38 -5.12 13.78
C ASP A 57 2.60 -5.00 12.25
N TYR A 58 3.58 -5.71 11.69
CA TYR A 58 3.75 -5.80 10.23
C TYR A 58 2.51 -6.40 9.52
N ARG A 59 1.61 -7.08 10.24
CA ARG A 59 0.31 -7.54 9.70
C ARG A 59 -0.58 -6.43 9.11
N PHE A 60 -0.30 -5.15 9.36
CA PHE A 60 -1.01 -4.01 8.76
C PHE A 60 -0.28 -3.37 7.55
N HIS A 61 0.82 -3.97 7.05
CA HIS A 61 1.70 -3.34 6.04
C HIS A 61 1.02 -3.07 4.69
N ASP A 62 -0.05 -3.78 4.32
CA ASP A 62 -0.75 -3.55 3.05
C ASP A 62 -1.31 -2.13 2.89
N VAL A 63 -1.41 -1.36 3.99
CA VAL A 63 -1.69 0.08 3.93
C VAL A 63 -0.65 0.86 3.10
N PHE A 64 0.59 0.36 3.00
CA PHE A 64 1.63 0.97 2.18
C PHE A 64 1.35 0.80 0.69
N HIS A 65 0.85 -0.36 0.25
CA HIS A 65 0.41 -0.58 -1.14
C HIS A 65 -0.76 0.34 -1.50
N LEU A 66 -1.70 0.53 -0.58
CA LEU A 66 -2.80 1.49 -0.73
C LEU A 66 -2.29 2.93 -0.86
N ALA A 67 -1.27 3.30 -0.08
CA ALA A 67 -0.64 4.62 -0.18
C ALA A 67 0.12 4.80 -1.51
N TYR A 68 0.81 3.77 -1.99
CA TYR A 68 1.47 3.80 -3.30
C TYR A 68 0.44 3.92 -4.43
N MET A 69 -0.67 3.20 -4.38
CA MET A 69 -1.79 3.40 -5.31
C MET A 69 -2.32 4.85 -5.25
N ALA A 70 -2.57 5.40 -4.06
CA ALA A 70 -3.16 6.73 -3.89
C ALA A 70 -2.26 7.85 -4.43
N TYR A 71 -0.98 7.84 -4.03
CA TYR A 71 -0.04 8.93 -4.31
C TYR A 71 0.77 8.68 -5.57
N LEU A 72 1.12 7.44 -5.90
CA LEU A 72 1.99 7.13 -7.05
C LEU A 72 1.20 6.69 -8.28
N GLY A 73 -0.07 6.33 -8.13
CA GLY A 73 -0.84 5.67 -9.21
C GLY A 73 -0.31 4.26 -9.52
N TRP A 74 0.55 3.72 -8.66
CA TRP A 74 1.32 2.50 -8.92
C TRP A 74 1.21 1.56 -7.73
N SER A 75 0.79 0.33 -8.01
CA SER A 75 0.88 -0.81 -7.08
C SER A 75 0.66 -2.11 -7.87
N PRO A 76 1.71 -2.73 -8.43
CA PRO A 76 1.62 -4.07 -9.02
C PRO A 76 1.08 -5.11 -8.03
N VAL A 77 1.32 -4.96 -6.72
CA VAL A 77 0.74 -5.80 -5.67
C VAL A 77 -0.79 -5.70 -5.69
N LEU A 78 -1.36 -4.49 -5.62
CA LEU A 78 -2.81 -4.32 -5.66
C LEU A 78 -3.41 -4.71 -7.01
N ARG A 79 -2.72 -4.48 -8.13
CA ARG A 79 -3.16 -4.99 -9.45
C ARG A 79 -3.25 -6.51 -9.44
N GLY A 80 -2.24 -7.22 -8.92
CA GLY A 80 -2.25 -8.67 -8.80
C GLY A 80 -3.32 -9.21 -7.84
N LEU A 81 -3.50 -8.52 -6.71
CA LEU A 81 -4.46 -8.85 -5.67
C LEU A 81 -5.91 -8.71 -6.15
N LEU A 82 -6.22 -7.58 -6.80
CA LEU A 82 -7.55 -7.23 -7.29
C LEU A 82 -7.87 -7.80 -8.68
N LYS A 83 -6.92 -8.54 -9.29
CA LYS A 83 -7.03 -9.08 -10.65
C LYS A 83 -7.20 -7.99 -11.73
N LEU A 84 -6.52 -6.87 -11.55
CA LEU A 84 -6.53 -5.67 -12.42
C LEU A 84 -5.19 -5.45 -13.15
N LYS A 85 -4.47 -6.53 -13.43
CA LYS A 85 -3.26 -6.45 -14.27
C LYS A 85 -3.66 -6.01 -15.69
N ARG A 86 -2.84 -5.19 -16.33
CA ARG A 86 -3.05 -4.61 -17.67
C ARG A 86 -2.74 -5.61 -18.79
N LYS A 87 -3.54 -6.68 -18.86
CA LYS A 87 -3.35 -7.82 -19.76
C LYS A 87 -3.60 -7.50 -21.23
N SER A 88 -4.26 -6.39 -21.55
CA SER A 88 -4.44 -5.95 -22.93
C SER A 88 -3.12 -5.57 -23.61
N ASP A 89 -2.09 -5.20 -22.83
CA ASP A 89 -0.73 -4.97 -23.29
C ASP A 89 0.22 -6.00 -22.66
N PRO A 90 0.66 -7.04 -23.40
CA PRO A 90 1.53 -8.09 -22.86
C PRO A 90 2.85 -7.58 -22.29
N ALA A 91 3.42 -6.51 -22.86
CA ALA A 91 4.68 -5.96 -22.38
C ALA A 91 4.50 -5.30 -21.01
N ILE A 92 3.37 -4.63 -20.77
CA ILE A 92 3.04 -4.04 -19.48
C ILE A 92 2.65 -5.12 -18.46
N ASP A 93 1.84 -6.11 -18.85
CA ASP A 93 1.48 -7.26 -18.01
C ASP A 93 2.73 -7.98 -17.45
N GLU A 94 3.74 -8.18 -18.30
CA GLU A 94 4.99 -8.86 -17.94
C GLU A 94 5.93 -7.97 -17.12
N ASN A 95 6.15 -6.71 -17.55
CA ASN A 95 7.24 -5.90 -17.01
C ASN A 95 6.81 -4.97 -15.88
N GLU A 96 5.62 -4.38 -15.94
CA GLU A 96 5.14 -3.40 -14.95
C GLU A 96 4.21 -4.04 -13.91
N ASP A 97 3.40 -5.02 -14.31
CA ASP A 97 2.46 -5.73 -13.43
C ASP A 97 2.93 -7.16 -13.08
N GLY A 98 4.13 -7.54 -13.54
CA GLY A 98 4.71 -8.86 -13.37
C GLY A 98 5.27 -9.13 -11.98
N ALA A 99 5.69 -10.38 -11.76
CA ALA A 99 6.20 -10.84 -10.47
C ALA A 99 7.38 -9.99 -9.95
N ARG A 100 8.28 -9.55 -10.85
CA ARG A 100 9.43 -8.74 -10.46
C ARG A 100 9.00 -7.37 -9.92
N ALA A 101 8.03 -6.72 -10.55
CA ALA A 101 7.50 -5.43 -10.08
C ALA A 101 6.82 -5.58 -8.71
N MET A 102 6.02 -6.63 -8.53
CA MET A 102 5.40 -6.96 -7.23
C MET A 102 6.45 -7.19 -6.13
N ILE A 103 7.50 -7.98 -6.42
CA ILE A 103 8.59 -8.25 -5.45
C ILE A 103 9.32 -6.96 -5.08
N ILE A 104 9.54 -6.04 -6.03
CA ILE A 104 10.17 -4.75 -5.75
C ILE A 104 9.27 -3.91 -4.83
N GLU A 105 7.97 -3.82 -5.10
CA GLU A 105 7.02 -3.10 -4.24
C GLU A 105 6.99 -3.67 -2.81
N GLU A 106 6.88 -4.99 -2.66
CA GLU A 106 6.94 -5.72 -1.38
C GLU A 106 8.27 -5.47 -0.65
N GLY A 107 9.38 -5.49 -1.41
CA GLY A 107 10.71 -5.19 -0.89
C GLY A 107 10.82 -3.77 -0.35
N ILE A 108 10.24 -2.78 -1.06
CA ILE A 108 10.19 -1.39 -0.61
C ILE A 108 9.33 -1.27 0.66
N ALA A 109 8.14 -1.88 0.70
CA ALA A 109 7.26 -1.89 1.87
C ALA A 109 7.94 -2.50 3.11
N THR A 110 8.60 -3.65 2.94
CA THR A 110 9.36 -4.31 4.01
C THR A 110 10.54 -3.46 4.48
N TRP A 111 11.30 -2.89 3.55
CA TRP A 111 12.49 -2.10 3.86
C TRP A 111 12.12 -0.80 4.57
N ILE A 112 11.12 -0.08 4.08
CA ILE A 112 10.69 1.19 4.68
C ILE A 112 10.08 0.98 6.06
N PHE A 113 9.33 -0.11 6.26
CA PHE A 113 8.83 -0.49 7.58
C PHE A 113 9.96 -0.67 8.60
N ASN A 114 10.98 -1.45 8.25
CA ASN A 114 12.13 -1.67 9.12
C ASN A 114 12.93 -0.39 9.38
N HIS A 115 13.01 0.49 8.39
CA HIS A 115 13.62 1.81 8.55
C HIS A 115 12.83 2.70 9.52
N ALA A 116 11.50 2.73 9.38
CA ALA A 116 10.58 3.54 10.15
C ALA A 116 10.40 3.04 11.60
N LYS A 117 10.47 1.72 11.84
CA LYS A 117 10.35 1.10 13.17
C LYS A 117 11.32 1.71 14.18
N ARG A 118 12.56 1.98 13.76
CA ARG A 118 13.60 2.63 14.59
C ARG A 118 13.39 4.14 14.79
N ARG A 119 12.45 4.74 14.05
CA ARG A 119 12.13 6.18 14.02
C ARG A 119 10.68 6.45 14.43
N LYS A 120 10.13 5.62 15.31
CA LYS A 120 8.74 5.73 15.82
C LYS A 120 7.71 5.81 14.69
N PHE A 121 7.92 5.04 13.62
CA PHE A 121 7.07 5.03 12.42
C PHE A 121 6.85 6.42 11.83
N TYR A 122 7.92 7.24 11.80
CA TYR A 122 7.93 8.64 11.35
C TYR A 122 6.90 9.55 12.04
N LYS A 123 6.51 9.23 13.28
CA LYS A 123 5.64 10.11 14.05
C LYS A 123 6.30 11.48 14.23
N GLY A 124 5.64 12.52 13.75
CA GLY A 124 6.08 13.92 13.87
C GLY A 124 7.05 14.40 12.79
N ILE A 125 7.44 13.54 11.84
CA ILE A 125 8.20 13.93 10.66
C ILE A 125 7.25 14.60 9.66
N LYS A 126 7.62 15.78 9.17
CA LYS A 126 6.84 16.55 8.20
C LYS A 126 7.36 16.32 6.77
N GLU A 127 6.56 16.74 5.80
CA GLU A 127 6.97 16.80 4.39
C GLU A 127 8.23 17.67 4.25
N GLY A 128 9.22 17.19 3.50
CA GLY A 128 10.54 17.79 3.35
C GLY A 128 11.55 17.39 4.43
N GLU A 129 11.15 16.67 5.47
CA GLU A 129 12.05 16.23 6.55
C GLU A 129 12.47 14.76 6.43
N LEU A 130 11.90 13.99 5.48
CA LEU A 130 12.32 12.61 5.26
C LEU A 130 13.70 12.56 4.61
N GLU A 131 14.54 11.62 5.05
CA GLU A 131 15.94 11.53 4.63
C GLU A 131 16.08 11.40 3.11
N TYR A 132 16.78 12.35 2.48
CA TYR A 132 16.99 12.37 1.02
C TYR A 132 17.64 11.09 0.49
N GLY A 133 18.60 10.53 1.22
CA GLY A 133 19.26 9.27 0.86
C GLY A 133 18.30 8.09 0.79
N LEU A 134 17.29 8.04 1.67
CA LEU A 134 16.25 7.04 1.64
C LEU A 134 15.37 7.16 0.39
N LEU A 135 14.97 8.38 0.05
CA LEU A 135 14.16 8.63 -1.15
C LEU A 135 14.93 8.26 -2.43
N LYS A 136 16.23 8.59 -2.48
CA LYS A 136 17.11 8.21 -3.60
C LYS A 136 17.29 6.69 -3.71
N GLN A 137 17.37 5.98 -2.59
CA GLN A 137 17.46 4.53 -2.58
C GLN A 137 16.20 3.90 -3.19
N ILE A 138 15.01 4.33 -2.73
CA ILE A 138 13.73 3.83 -3.27
C ILE A 138 13.63 4.12 -4.76
N HIS A 139 13.96 5.34 -5.17
CA HIS A 139 13.95 5.73 -6.58
C HIS A 139 14.89 4.86 -7.44
N SER A 140 16.06 4.47 -6.92
CA SER A 140 16.95 3.53 -7.61
C SER A 140 16.39 2.10 -7.66
N MET A 141 15.66 1.65 -6.63
CA MET A 141 15.05 0.32 -6.63
C MET A 141 13.97 0.16 -7.71
N VAL A 142 13.27 1.26 -8.04
CA VAL A 142 12.23 1.28 -9.07
C VAL A 142 12.73 1.69 -10.46
N GLU A 143 14.06 1.79 -10.64
CA GLU A 143 14.63 2.12 -11.95
C GLU A 143 14.20 1.09 -13.01
N GLY A 144 13.71 1.61 -14.15
CA GLY A 144 13.19 0.80 -15.25
C GLY A 144 11.68 0.49 -15.18
N TYR A 145 11.00 0.86 -14.08
CA TYR A 145 9.54 0.80 -13.98
C TYR A 145 8.88 2.16 -14.23
N GLU A 146 7.61 2.15 -14.59
CA GLU A 146 6.86 3.39 -14.87
C GLU A 146 6.84 4.37 -13.69
N VAL A 147 6.81 3.85 -12.47
CA VAL A 147 6.81 4.63 -11.22
C VAL A 147 8.12 5.38 -10.99
N HIS A 148 9.20 5.05 -11.70
CA HIS A 148 10.44 5.83 -11.71
C HIS A 148 10.23 7.28 -12.20
N LYS A 149 9.13 7.54 -12.93
CA LYS A 149 8.74 8.89 -13.36
C LYS A 149 8.23 9.74 -12.18
N CYS A 150 7.87 9.13 -11.05
CA CYS A 150 7.36 9.83 -9.88
C CYS A 150 8.52 10.55 -9.17
N PRO A 151 8.41 11.87 -8.94
CA PRO A 151 9.43 12.64 -8.24
C PRO A 151 9.54 12.22 -6.77
N LEU A 152 10.70 12.47 -6.17
CA LEU A 152 11.02 12.06 -4.79
C LEU A 152 10.03 12.58 -3.75
N TRP A 153 9.50 13.79 -3.93
CA TRP A 153 8.50 14.37 -3.01
C TRP A 153 7.18 13.58 -3.03
N GLN A 154 6.83 12.96 -4.15
CA GLN A 154 5.61 12.16 -4.27
C GLN A 154 5.78 10.82 -3.53
N TRP A 155 6.98 10.23 -3.59
CA TRP A 155 7.36 9.09 -2.76
C TRP A 155 7.36 9.44 -1.28
N GLU A 156 7.88 10.60 -0.90
CA GLU A 156 7.85 11.09 0.48
C GLU A 156 6.40 11.17 1.01
N LEU A 157 5.49 11.77 0.24
CA LEU A 157 4.08 11.83 0.60
C LEU A 157 3.47 10.45 0.79
N ALA A 158 3.68 9.53 -0.17
CA ALA A 158 3.17 8.17 -0.10
C ALA A 158 3.64 7.45 1.18
N ILE A 159 4.92 7.60 1.52
CA ILE A 159 5.52 7.01 2.72
C ILE A 159 4.93 7.63 3.98
N LEU A 160 5.01 8.95 4.13
CA LEU A 160 4.59 9.64 5.35
C LEU A 160 3.09 9.41 5.63
N LYS A 161 2.26 9.48 4.58
CA LYS A 161 0.80 9.28 4.68
C LYS A 161 0.41 7.83 4.89
N GLY A 162 1.14 6.89 4.27
CA GLY A 162 1.03 5.46 4.58
C GLY A 162 1.35 5.18 6.05
N PHE A 163 2.41 5.77 6.61
CA PHE A 163 2.73 5.61 8.03
C PHE A 163 1.76 6.35 8.97
N GLU A 164 1.11 7.41 8.53
CA GLU A 164 0.03 8.06 9.27
C GLU A 164 -1.11 7.10 9.53
N VAL A 165 -1.67 6.54 8.46
CA VAL A 165 -2.78 5.56 8.53
C VAL A 165 -2.34 4.25 9.19
N PHE A 166 -1.11 3.78 8.94
CA PHE A 166 -0.55 2.61 9.63
C PHE A 166 -0.60 2.78 11.16
N ARG A 167 -0.24 3.96 11.68
CA ARG A 167 -0.28 4.22 13.13
C ARG A 167 -1.71 4.22 13.66
N GLU A 168 -2.68 4.70 12.89
CA GLU A 168 -4.10 4.67 13.25
C GLU A 168 -4.63 3.24 13.28
N LEU A 169 -4.36 2.44 12.23
CA LEU A 169 -4.68 1.00 12.19
C LEU A 169 -4.06 0.25 13.37
N ARG A 170 -2.78 0.50 13.65
CA ARG A 170 -2.07 -0.10 14.79
C ARG A 170 -2.67 0.30 16.14
N SER A 171 -3.21 1.51 16.26
CA SER A 171 -3.84 1.97 17.50
C SER A 171 -5.23 1.37 17.68
N SER A 172 -6.03 1.37 16.62
CA SER A 172 -7.43 0.91 16.67
C SER A 172 -7.58 -0.59 16.48
N ARG A 173 -6.53 -1.30 16.04
CA ARG A 173 -6.49 -2.74 15.72
C ARG A 173 -7.43 -3.16 14.58
N SER A 174 -8.33 -2.30 14.14
CA SER A 174 -9.20 -2.47 12.99
C SER A 174 -9.66 -1.12 12.48
N GLY A 175 -10.07 -1.05 11.22
CA GLY A 175 -10.61 0.16 10.61
C GLY A 175 -10.63 0.09 9.10
N SER A 176 -11.27 1.06 8.48
CA SER A 176 -11.30 1.22 7.04
C SER A 176 -10.22 2.19 6.58
N VAL A 177 -9.53 1.84 5.52
CA VAL A 177 -8.62 2.72 4.79
C VAL A 177 -9.33 3.17 3.52
N VAL A 178 -9.51 4.48 3.36
CA VAL A 178 -10.11 5.08 2.17
C VAL A 178 -9.02 5.72 1.33
N VAL A 179 -8.96 5.30 0.06
CA VAL A 179 -8.05 5.81 -0.97
C VAL A 179 -8.84 6.62 -1.97
N ASP A 180 -8.31 7.80 -2.32
CA ASP A 180 -8.76 8.63 -3.43
C ASP A 180 -7.54 8.96 -4.31
N MET A 181 -7.49 8.35 -5.49
CA MET A 181 -6.40 8.56 -6.46
C MET A 181 -6.50 9.89 -7.21
N ILE A 182 -7.66 10.55 -7.19
CA ILE A 182 -7.86 11.83 -7.89
C ILE A 182 -7.36 12.98 -7.02
N SER A 183 -7.71 12.97 -5.74
CA SER A 183 -7.20 13.95 -4.76
C SER A 183 -5.82 13.59 -4.20
N HIS A 184 -5.31 12.39 -4.53
CA HIS A 184 -4.06 11.83 -4.00
C HIS A 184 -4.07 11.79 -2.47
N GLN A 185 -5.05 11.08 -1.91
CA GLN A 185 -5.27 11.00 -0.47
C GLN A 185 -5.49 9.56 0.00
N ILE A 186 -5.07 9.33 1.23
CA ILE A 186 -5.40 8.14 2.01
C ILE A 186 -5.86 8.61 3.39
N SER A 187 -6.89 8.00 3.93
CA SER A 187 -7.42 8.32 5.25
C SER A 187 -7.90 7.09 6.01
N PHE A 188 -7.84 7.16 7.32
CA PHE A 188 -8.39 6.16 8.22
C PHE A 188 -9.82 6.51 8.62
N GLN A 189 -10.67 5.50 8.74
CA GLN A 189 -11.98 5.61 9.36
C GLN A 189 -12.16 4.45 10.36
N PRO A 190 -12.53 4.72 11.62
CA PRO A 190 -12.83 3.64 12.55
C PRO A 190 -14.05 2.85 12.06
N ILE A 191 -13.99 1.52 12.17
CA ILE A 191 -15.16 0.67 12.03
C ILE A 191 -15.70 0.37 13.42
N ALA A 192 -17.02 0.39 13.58
CA ALA A 192 -17.63 -0.14 14.80
C ALA A 192 -17.22 -1.60 14.96
N ASP A 193 -16.91 -2.03 16.18
CA ASP A 193 -16.56 -3.42 16.48
C ASP A 193 -17.61 -4.35 15.88
N LYS A 194 -17.26 -5.08 14.81
CA LYS A 194 -18.09 -6.15 14.26
C LYS A 194 -18.01 -7.43 15.13
N ASN A 195 -17.40 -7.34 16.32
CA ASN A 195 -17.18 -8.45 17.25
C ASN A 195 -18.35 -8.69 18.22
N THR A 196 -19.53 -8.12 17.96
CA THR A 196 -20.79 -8.51 18.61
C THR A 196 -21.72 -9.18 17.61
N ALA A 197 -21.42 -10.44 17.30
CA ALA A 197 -22.39 -11.42 16.81
C ALA A 197 -22.10 -12.77 17.48
#